data_AF-A0A7X7WYY6-F1
#
_entry.id   AF-A0A7X7WYY6-F1
#
_cell.length_a   1.000
_cell.length_b   1.000
_cell.length_c   1.000
_cell.angle_alpha   90.00
_cell.angle_beta   90.00
_cell.angle_gamma   90.00
#
_symmetry.space_group_name_H-M   'P 1'
#
loop_
_entity.id
_entity.type
_entity.pdbx_description
1 polymer ?
#
loop_
_entity_poly.entity_id
_entity_poly.type
_entity_poly.pdbx_seq_one_letter_code
_entity_poly.pdbx_strand_id
1 'polypeptide(L)'
;MKKLLITLLFGAGLCSCSTYVSQTATSLGIATGIKSYNEADLIVSSSKISYTMIVPKKDAKLGYKRVHEKAVALALKENGDADVLVAPQYATSIKRHRVRKIVVTGYPATYKNFTKVTPCSTCK
;
A
#
# COMPACT_ATOMS: atom_id res chain seq x y z
N MET A 1 -62.90 18.03 -36.20
CA MET A 1 -61.77 17.58 -35.36
C MET A 1 -61.18 16.32 -35.96
N LYS A 2 -60.11 16.47 -36.76
CA LYS A 2 -59.50 15.42 -37.59
C LYS A 2 -58.01 15.75 -37.81
N LYS A 3 -57.20 15.83 -36.75
CA LYS A 3 -55.74 16.05 -36.88
C LYS A 3 -54.94 15.43 -35.72
N LEU A 4 -55.23 14.19 -35.36
CA LEU A 4 -54.48 13.46 -34.31
C LEU A 4 -54.16 12.02 -34.73
N LEU A 5 -53.67 11.80 -35.96
CA LEU A 5 -53.27 10.45 -36.40
C LEU A 5 -52.03 10.37 -37.32
N ILE A 6 -51.21 11.43 -37.48
CA ILE A 6 -50.06 11.41 -38.43
C ILE A 6 -48.76 11.95 -37.80
N THR A 7 -48.52 11.70 -36.51
CA THR A 7 -47.25 12.09 -35.86
C THR A 7 -46.68 10.97 -34.97
N LEU A 8 -46.87 9.71 -35.38
CA LEU A 8 -46.27 8.54 -34.70
C LEU A 8 -45.29 7.73 -35.57
N LEU A 9 -45.07 8.10 -36.83
CA LEU A 9 -44.10 7.41 -37.67
C LEU A 9 -43.43 8.43 -38.57
N PHE A 10 -42.28 8.96 -38.15
CA PHE A 10 -41.19 9.34 -39.06
C PHE A 10 -39.99 9.82 -38.22
N GLY A 11 -38.87 9.11 -38.33
CA GLY A 11 -37.56 9.66 -37.95
C GLY A 11 -36.83 9.03 -36.76
N ALA A 12 -37.01 7.74 -36.49
CA ALA A 12 -35.94 6.97 -35.87
C ALA A 12 -34.85 6.74 -36.94
N GLY A 13 -33.70 7.39 -36.81
CA GLY A 13 -32.54 7.13 -37.65
C GLY A 13 -31.55 8.27 -37.68
N LEU A 14 -30.29 7.94 -37.35
CA LEU A 14 -29.05 8.71 -37.57
C LEU A 14 -28.56 9.63 -36.43
N CYS A 15 -28.38 9.07 -35.23
CA CYS A 15 -27.32 9.53 -34.32
C CYS A 15 -26.36 8.37 -34.01
N SER A 16 -25.51 8.02 -34.99
CA SER A 16 -24.33 7.17 -34.75
C SER A 16 -23.09 7.91 -35.23
N CYS A 17 -22.57 8.78 -34.37
CA CYS A 17 -21.19 9.29 -34.47
C CYS A 17 -20.41 8.76 -33.25
N SER A 18 -20.19 7.45 -33.20
CA SER A 18 -19.16 6.87 -32.33
C SER A 18 -17.80 6.95 -33.03
N THR A 19 -17.28 8.16 -33.25
CA THR A 19 -15.85 8.33 -33.50
C THR A 19 -15.15 8.46 -32.16
N TYR A 20 -15.15 7.37 -31.40
CA TYR A 20 -14.18 7.18 -30.33
C TYR A 20 -12.85 6.86 -31.02
N VAL A 21 -12.14 7.90 -31.47
CA VAL A 21 -10.76 7.77 -31.92
C VAL A 21 -9.93 7.56 -30.65
N SER A 22 -9.84 6.30 -30.22
CA SER A 22 -8.81 5.90 -29.28
C SER A 22 -7.49 6.05 -30.02
N GLN A 23 -6.82 7.19 -29.82
CA GLN A 23 -5.40 7.29 -30.11
C GLN A 23 -4.66 6.44 -29.09
N THR A 24 -4.71 5.12 -29.27
CA THR A 24 -3.78 4.19 -28.65
C THR A 24 -2.46 4.33 -29.40
N ALA A 25 -1.69 5.37 -29.08
CA ALA A 25 -0.26 5.30 -29.28
C ALA A 25 0.22 4.14 -28.41
N THR A 26 0.60 3.03 -29.03
CA THR A 26 1.21 1.88 -28.35
C THR A 26 2.58 2.32 -27.84
N SER A 27 2.62 3.00 -26.70
CA SER A 27 3.86 3.27 -26.01
C SER A 27 4.30 1.97 -25.34
N LEU A 28 5.33 1.35 -25.91
CA LEU A 28 6.09 0.34 -25.21
C LEU A 28 6.79 1.05 -24.05
N GLY A 29 6.23 0.91 -22.85
CA GLY A 29 6.88 1.34 -21.62
C GLY A 29 8.13 0.50 -21.40
N ILE A 30 9.24 0.90 -22.03
CA ILE A 30 10.55 0.33 -21.71
C ILE A 30 10.83 0.75 -20.26
N ALA A 31 10.93 -0.23 -19.37
CA ALA A 31 11.25 0.01 -17.97
C ALA A 31 12.72 0.48 -17.85
N THR A 32 12.99 1.75 -18.15
CA THR A 32 14.32 2.39 -18.03
C THR A 32 14.62 2.80 -16.59
N GLY A 33 14.20 1.99 -15.62
CA GLY A 33 14.51 2.23 -14.21
C GLY A 33 15.97 1.85 -13.94
N ILE A 34 16.82 2.83 -13.67
CA ILE A 34 18.13 2.58 -13.07
C ILE A 34 17.88 1.97 -11.69
N LYS A 35 18.15 0.67 -11.55
CA LYS A 35 18.02 -0.05 -10.27
C LYS A 35 19.40 -0.24 -9.66
N SER A 36 19.58 0.20 -8.42
CA SER A 36 20.72 -0.16 -7.60
C SER A 36 20.29 -1.28 -6.65
N TYR A 37 21.03 -2.38 -6.65
CA TYR A 37 20.85 -3.46 -5.69
C TYR A 37 21.92 -3.34 -4.63
N ASN A 38 21.52 -3.37 -3.37
CA ASN A 38 22.44 -3.37 -2.24
C ASN A 38 22.09 -4.57 -1.35
N GLU A 39 23.12 -5.25 -0.88
CA GLU A 39 23.03 -6.24 0.18
C GLU A 39 23.41 -5.56 1.49
N ALA A 40 22.76 -5.94 2.58
CA ALA A 40 23.05 -5.42 3.90
C ALA A 40 22.84 -6.52 4.92
N ASP A 41 23.68 -6.51 5.96
CA ASP A 41 23.53 -7.38 7.10
C ASP A 41 22.39 -6.87 7.98
N LEU A 42 21.51 -7.77 8.41
CA LEU A 42 20.44 -7.44 9.36
C LEU A 42 20.83 -7.90 10.75
N ILE A 43 21.16 -6.96 11.63
CA ILE A 43 21.47 -7.27 13.04
C ILE A 43 20.18 -7.29 13.82
N VAL A 44 19.76 -8.49 14.22
CA VAL A 44 18.54 -8.71 15.00
C VAL A 44 18.87 -8.74 16.49
N SER A 45 18.14 -7.98 17.30
CA SER A 45 18.26 -8.05 18.76
C SER A 45 17.84 -9.42 19.27
N SER A 46 18.54 -9.93 20.28
CA SER A 46 18.16 -11.16 20.98
C SER A 46 16.94 -10.97 21.89
N SER A 47 16.62 -9.73 22.28
CA SER A 47 15.49 -9.41 23.14
C SER A 47 14.22 -9.14 22.33
N LYS A 48 13.15 -9.86 22.69
CA LYS A 48 11.81 -9.61 22.15
C LYS A 48 11.20 -8.39 22.85
N ILE A 49 10.76 -7.40 22.07
CA ILE A 49 10.05 -6.23 22.59
C ILE A 49 8.54 -6.47 22.60
N SER A 50 7.84 -5.80 23.51
CA SER A 50 6.38 -5.77 23.56
C SER A 50 5.91 -4.35 23.80
N TYR A 51 5.35 -3.73 22.76
CA TYR A 51 4.85 -2.36 22.79
C TYR A 51 3.33 -2.32 22.75
N THR A 52 2.74 -1.50 23.60
CA THR A 52 1.28 -1.31 23.63
C THR A 52 0.93 0.11 23.23
N MET A 53 0.23 0.25 22.11
CA MET A 53 -0.29 1.53 21.64
C MET A 53 -1.79 1.63 21.93
N ILE A 54 -2.18 2.69 22.64
CA ILE A 54 -3.58 3.12 22.76
C ILE A 54 -3.90 4.01 21.56
N VAL A 55 -4.82 3.57 20.70
CA VAL A 55 -5.14 4.28 19.45
C VAL A 55 -6.00 5.50 19.75
N PRO A 56 -5.52 6.72 19.48
CA PRO A 56 -6.34 7.91 19.66
C PRO A 56 -7.47 7.94 18.61
N LYS A 57 -8.58 8.61 18.93
CA LYS A 57 -9.79 8.64 18.07
C LYS A 57 -9.51 9.14 16.65
N LYS A 58 -8.51 10.01 16.47
CA LYS A 58 -8.07 10.52 15.16
C LYS A 58 -7.48 9.42 14.28
N ASP A 59 -6.63 8.57 14.85
CA ASP A 59 -5.91 7.53 14.12
C ASP A 59 -6.79 6.30 13.88
N ALA A 60 -7.80 6.08 14.72
CA ALA A 60 -8.78 5.01 14.54
C ALA A 60 -9.57 5.10 13.21
N LYS A 61 -9.53 6.25 12.52
CA LYS A 61 -10.13 6.45 11.20
C LYS A 61 -9.18 6.15 10.02
N LEU A 62 -7.88 5.97 10.27
CA LEU A 62 -6.85 5.83 9.22
C LEU A 62 -6.86 4.45 8.54
N GLY A 63 -7.71 3.52 8.98
CA GLY A 63 -7.78 2.14 8.48
C GLY A 63 -6.79 1.21 9.17
N TYR A 64 -7.11 -0.10 9.19
CA TYR A 64 -6.36 -1.09 9.96
C TYR A 64 -4.85 -1.08 9.67
N LYS A 65 -4.47 -1.10 8.39
CA LYS A 65 -3.06 -1.18 7.96
C LYS A 65 -2.22 -0.02 8.51
N ARG A 66 -2.67 1.22 8.31
CA ARG A 66 -1.94 2.42 8.78
C ARG A 66 -1.79 2.48 10.30
N VAL A 67 -2.80 1.99 11.04
CA VAL A 67 -2.72 1.95 12.50
C VAL A 67 -1.67 0.94 12.96
N HIS A 68 -1.54 -0.21 12.28
CA HIS A 68 -0.49 -1.19 12.58
C HIS A 68 0.91 -0.66 12.22
N GLU A 69 1.07 -0.04 11.04
CA GLU A 69 2.34 0.60 10.64
C GLU A 69 2.77 1.67 11.64
N LYS A 70 1.83 2.49 12.12
CA LYS A 70 2.11 3.48 13.17
C LYS A 70 2.50 2.83 14.50
N ALA A 71 1.84 1.73 14.87
CA ALA A 71 2.18 0.98 16.07
C ALA A 71 3.61 0.44 16.03
N VAL A 72 4.02 -0.11 14.88
CA VAL A 72 5.38 -0.61 14.64
C VAL A 72 6.38 0.54 14.69
N ALA A 73 6.09 1.67 14.03
CA ALA A 73 6.98 2.82 14.04
C ALA A 73 7.21 3.38 15.45
N LEU A 74 6.16 3.43 16.28
CA LEU A 74 6.29 3.83 17.69
C LEU A 74 7.05 2.79 18.52
N ALA A 75 6.78 1.50 18.31
CA ALA A 75 7.50 0.41 18.97
C ALA A 75 9.01 0.48 18.68
N LEU A 76 9.40 0.71 17.43
CA LEU A 76 10.80 0.81 17.03
C LEU A 76 11.49 2.04 17.61
N LYS A 77 10.81 3.20 17.59
CA LYS A 77 11.33 4.45 18.19
C LYS A 77 11.58 4.33 19.68
N GLU A 78 10.62 3.76 20.42
CA GLU A 78 10.76 3.63 21.88
C GLU A 78 11.79 2.58 22.30
N ASN A 79 12.17 1.66 21.41
CA ASN A 79 13.11 0.57 21.69
C ASN A 79 14.47 0.75 20.99
N GLY A 80 14.94 2.00 20.89
CA GLY A 80 16.30 2.31 20.44
C GLY A 80 16.43 2.65 18.95
N ASP A 81 15.37 3.19 18.34
CA ASP A 81 15.35 3.67 16.95
C ASP A 81 15.81 2.62 15.92
N ALA A 82 15.36 1.37 16.09
CA ALA A 82 15.61 0.30 15.13
C ALA A 82 14.89 0.53 13.79
N ASP A 83 15.41 -0.06 12.72
CA ASP A 83 14.89 0.14 11.35
C ASP A 83 13.67 -0.72 11.06
N VAL A 84 13.71 -1.99 11.51
CA VAL A 84 12.71 -3.01 11.16
C VAL A 84 12.38 -3.87 12.36
N LEU A 85 11.13 -4.32 12.43
CA LEU A 85 10.69 -5.31 13.42
C LEU A 85 10.60 -6.69 12.76
N VAL A 86 11.47 -7.62 13.18
CA VAL A 86 11.50 -9.01 12.69
C VAL A 86 10.47 -9.86 13.43
N ALA A 87 9.80 -10.73 12.67
CA ALA A 87 8.73 -11.61 13.14
C ALA A 87 7.66 -10.87 13.97
N PRO A 88 7.03 -9.81 13.41
CA PRO A 88 6.06 -9.01 14.15
C PRO A 88 4.78 -9.82 14.42
N GLN A 89 4.32 -9.76 15.66
CA GLN A 89 3.04 -10.31 16.10
C GLN A 89 2.15 -9.17 16.60
N TYR A 90 0.88 -9.21 16.22
CA TYR A 90 -0.09 -8.17 16.53
C TYR A 90 -1.25 -8.74 17.33
N ALA A 91 -1.52 -8.15 18.48
CA ALA A 91 -2.76 -8.38 19.22
C ALA A 91 -3.60 -7.10 19.21
N THR A 92 -4.74 -7.15 18.54
CA THR A 92 -5.55 -5.96 18.24
C THR A 92 -6.91 -6.05 18.93
N SER A 93 -7.26 -5.01 19.69
CA SER A 93 -8.59 -4.87 20.30
C SER A 93 -9.46 -3.93 19.48
N ILE A 94 -10.60 -4.44 19.03
CA ILE A 94 -11.57 -3.72 18.20
C ILE A 94 -12.84 -3.49 19.02
N LYS A 95 -13.34 -2.25 19.02
CA LYS A 95 -14.62 -1.89 19.64
C LYS A 95 -15.44 -1.04 18.68
N ARG A 96 -16.66 -1.48 18.35
CA ARG A 96 -17.56 -0.81 17.38
C ARG A 96 -16.87 -0.55 16.04
N HIS A 97 -16.25 -1.59 15.47
CA HIS A 97 -15.52 -1.56 14.20
C HIS A 97 -14.30 -0.61 14.14
N ARG A 98 -13.83 -0.12 15.30
CA ARG A 98 -12.65 0.74 15.38
C ARG A 98 -11.58 0.11 16.25
N VAL A 99 -10.34 0.19 15.81
CA VAL A 99 -9.18 -0.25 16.59
C VAL A 99 -8.99 0.67 17.79
N ARG A 100 -8.81 0.09 18.98
CA ARG A 100 -8.63 0.81 20.25
C ARG A 100 -7.26 0.60 20.87
N LYS A 101 -6.77 -0.62 20.78
CA LYS A 101 -5.47 -1.01 21.35
C LYS A 101 -4.79 -1.94 20.37
N ILE A 102 -3.50 -1.72 20.16
CA ILE A 102 -2.63 -2.66 19.45
C ILE A 102 -1.48 -2.98 20.38
N VAL A 103 -1.20 -4.26 20.57
CA VAL A 103 0.04 -4.74 21.15
C VAL A 103 0.88 -5.31 20.01
N VAL A 104 2.07 -4.77 19.84
CA VAL A 104 3.05 -5.19 18.85
C VAL A 104 4.19 -5.88 19.58
N THR A 105 4.55 -7.08 19.15
CA THR A 105 5.72 -7.77 19.68
C THR A 105 6.60 -8.26 18.55
N GLY A 106 7.90 -8.38 18.78
CA GLY A 106 8.86 -8.83 17.76
C GLY A 106 10.29 -8.54 18.20
N TYR A 107 11.23 -8.74 17.29
CA TYR A 107 12.65 -8.48 17.53
C TYR A 107 13.08 -7.25 16.73
N PRO A 108 13.48 -6.14 17.38
CA PRO A 108 13.98 -4.98 16.67
C PRO A 108 15.29 -5.33 15.96
N ALA A 109 15.46 -4.81 14.75
CA ALA A 109 16.64 -5.07 13.93
C ALA A 109 17.08 -3.80 13.19
N THR A 110 18.38 -3.71 12.95
CA THR A 110 19.04 -2.57 12.30
C THR A 110 19.90 -3.09 11.15
N TYR A 111 19.88 -2.37 10.03
CA TYR A 111 20.74 -2.71 8.91
C TYR A 111 22.18 -2.21 9.14
N LYS A 112 23.16 -3.03 8.79
CA LYS A 112 24.58 -2.67 8.75
C LYS A 112 25.24 -3.14 7.45
N ASN A 113 26.44 -2.62 7.18
CA ASN A 113 27.31 -3.08 6.10
C ASN A 113 26.67 -3.10 4.70
N PHE A 114 26.08 -1.97 4.29
CA PHE A 114 25.51 -1.83 2.94
C PHE A 114 26.60 -1.99 1.86
N THR A 115 26.48 -3.04 1.06
CA THR A 115 27.39 -3.37 -0.03
C THR A 115 26.64 -3.30 -1.35
N LYS A 116 27.24 -2.65 -2.36
CA LYS A 116 26.65 -2.58 -3.70
C LYS A 116 26.75 -3.95 -4.36
N VAL A 117 25.61 -4.49 -4.77
CA VAL A 117 25.56 -5.69 -5.58
C VAL A 117 25.57 -5.25 -7.04
N THR A 118 26.62 -5.63 -7.76
CA THR A 118 26.59 -5.53 -9.22
C THR A 118 25.55 -6.52 -9.73
N PRO A 119 24.53 -6.05 -10.48
CA PRO A 119 23.53 -6.97 -11.03
C PRO A 119 24.23 -8.01 -11.89
N CYS A 120 24.08 -9.29 -11.53
CA CYS A 120 24.64 -10.39 -12.31
C CYS A 120 24.03 -10.37 -13.71
N SER A 121 24.84 -10.06 -14.72
CA SER A 121 24.42 -10.01 -16.13
C SER A 121 24.23 -11.39 -16.76
N THR A 122 24.40 -12.48 -16.00
CA THR A 122 24.42 -13.88 -16.51
C THR A 122 23.70 -14.90 -15.62
N CYS A 123 22.70 -14.51 -14.82
CA CYS A 123 21.74 -15.49 -14.30
C CYS A 123 20.69 -15.77 -15.39
N LYS A 124 20.93 -16.81 -16.18
CA LYS A 124 19.94 -17.45 -17.07
C LYS A 124 19.11 -18.46 -16.30
#